data_AF-A0AAP0M8V5-F1
#
_entry.id   AF-A0AAP0M8V5-F1
#
_cell.length_a   1.000
_cell.length_b   1.000
_cell.length_c   1.000
_cell.angle_alpha   90.00
_cell.angle_beta   90.00
_cell.angle_gamma   90.00
#
_symmetry.space_group_name_H-M   'P 1'
#
loop_
_entity.id
_entity.type
_entity.pdbx_description
1 polymer ?
#
loop_
_entity_poly.entity_id
_entity_poly.type
_entity_poly.pdbx_seq_one_letter_code
_entity_poly.pdbx_strand_id
1 'polypeptide(L)'
;MVHAVVLLYNYYHIKQHRQLKFEGFESFSKLAVVLKPTLLAHMKLLQRSNDSELDDPDKQLSVTEKKIMDACDISNSLDASKDIPSTEGWPISKVAVLLIDSRKENCFLKHSSMTEGFFSLIEKDLDVSSCISEVMSEGKQKRKKIKVTRNFFEDAVDEDTLQQVAFSAVKEAADGKGINQNELIIIRSDVAYSLSKEKTMARFYIMQCKESKSDDVFEIPIRDAIDSLQGPLVTKSSGKWTVTQVVDYFHLLPYAGIMSDWLSRSLKLYQVVCLLCGSAFKINHMRPSKLSYWHEIQNTTWQAFNIDSSKLLLLVMYDQYLTACAILKPSKSGE
;
A
#
# COMPACT_ATOMS: atom_id res chain seq x y z
N MET A 1 -0.94 1.66 -19.90
CA MET A 1 -1.11 3.13 -19.90
C MET A 1 -2.58 3.47 -19.89
N VAL A 2 -3.37 2.90 -20.81
CA VAL A 2 -4.82 3.16 -20.90
C VAL A 2 -5.58 2.81 -19.60
N HIS A 3 -5.22 1.72 -18.93
CA HIS A 3 -5.76 1.31 -17.62
C HIS A 3 -5.64 2.43 -16.57
N ALA A 4 -4.45 3.00 -16.44
CA ALA A 4 -4.17 4.08 -15.51
C ALA A 4 -4.99 5.33 -15.84
N VAL A 5 -5.08 5.72 -17.12
CA VAL A 5 -5.86 6.88 -17.56
C VAL A 5 -7.34 6.72 -17.21
N VAL A 6 -7.91 5.53 -17.42
CA VAL A 6 -9.31 5.24 -17.05
C VAL A 6 -9.51 5.40 -15.55
N LEU A 7 -8.67 4.76 -14.71
CA LEU A 7 -8.78 4.85 -13.24
C LEU A 7 -8.60 6.29 -12.74
N LEU A 8 -7.60 7.00 -13.27
CA LEU A 8 -7.32 8.38 -12.92
C LEU A 8 -8.51 9.28 -13.24
N TYR A 9 -9.14 9.11 -14.40
CA TYR A 9 -10.33 9.89 -14.75
C TYR A 9 -11.58 9.43 -13.98
N ASN A 10 -12.02 8.18 -14.18
CA ASN A 10 -13.31 7.67 -13.72
C ASN A 10 -13.41 7.49 -12.20
N TYR A 11 -12.29 7.42 -11.48
CA TYR A 11 -12.31 7.33 -10.04
C TYR A 11 -11.69 8.57 -9.39
N TYR A 12 -10.39 8.83 -9.59
CA TYR A 12 -9.70 9.88 -8.83
C TYR A 12 -10.11 11.30 -9.25
N HIS A 13 -10.25 11.59 -10.53
CA HIS A 13 -10.61 12.91 -11.03
C HIS A 13 -12.06 13.26 -10.70
N ILE A 14 -12.99 12.32 -10.91
CA ILE A 14 -14.40 12.49 -10.54
C ILE A 14 -14.55 12.68 -9.03
N LYS A 15 -13.76 11.96 -8.23
CA LYS A 15 -13.76 12.15 -6.77
C LYS A 15 -13.31 13.55 -6.35
N GLN A 16 -12.31 14.12 -7.04
CA GLN A 16 -11.87 15.50 -6.85
C GLN A 16 -12.89 16.54 -7.39
N HIS A 17 -13.69 16.17 -8.38
CA HIS A 17 -14.62 17.04 -9.10
C HIS A 17 -15.99 16.36 -9.28
N ARG A 18 -16.80 16.39 -8.22
CA ARG A 18 -18.09 15.66 -8.14
C ARG A 18 -19.13 16.04 -9.21
N GLN A 19 -18.90 17.10 -9.97
CA GLN A 19 -19.72 17.51 -11.13
C GLN A 19 -19.43 16.71 -12.40
N LEU A 20 -18.30 16.00 -12.46
CA LEU A 20 -17.91 15.20 -13.62
C LEU A 20 -18.71 13.90 -13.67
N LYS A 21 -18.91 13.41 -14.89
CA LYS A 21 -19.66 12.17 -15.14
C LYS A 21 -18.72 11.00 -15.34
N PHE A 22 -19.13 9.87 -14.79
CA PHE A 22 -18.51 8.58 -15.06
C PHE A 22 -18.68 8.22 -16.53
N GLU A 23 -17.58 7.82 -17.18
CA GLU A 23 -17.58 7.40 -18.57
C GLU A 23 -17.47 5.87 -18.65
N GLY A 24 -18.56 5.22 -19.05
CA GLY A 24 -18.58 3.78 -19.28
C GLY A 24 -17.66 3.36 -20.44
N PHE A 25 -17.41 2.06 -20.56
CA PHE A 25 -16.49 1.48 -21.56
C PHE A 25 -16.67 2.05 -22.97
N GLU A 26 -17.91 2.09 -23.48
CA GLU A 26 -18.17 2.55 -24.85
C GLU A 26 -17.91 4.06 -25.01
N SER A 27 -18.45 4.88 -24.11
CA SER A 27 -18.27 6.35 -24.14
C SER A 27 -16.80 6.74 -23.97
N PHE A 28 -16.11 6.11 -23.01
CA PHE A 28 -14.69 6.34 -22.78
C PHE A 28 -13.87 5.95 -24.00
N SER A 29 -14.16 4.80 -24.62
CA SER A 29 -13.43 4.33 -25.80
C SER A 29 -13.60 5.28 -26.99
N LYS A 30 -14.83 5.77 -27.23
CA LYS A 30 -15.10 6.78 -28.27
C LYS A 30 -14.32 8.08 -28.00
N LEU A 31 -14.36 8.59 -26.77
CA LEU A 31 -13.62 9.79 -26.37
C LEU A 31 -12.11 9.61 -26.51
N ALA A 32 -11.57 8.47 -26.08
CA ALA A 32 -10.15 8.17 -26.16
C ALA A 32 -9.65 8.15 -27.62
N VAL A 33 -10.42 7.60 -28.55
CA VAL A 33 -10.09 7.61 -29.98
C VAL A 33 -10.18 9.03 -30.56
N VAL A 34 -11.17 9.84 -30.17
CA VAL A 34 -11.26 11.24 -30.60
C VAL A 34 -10.02 12.04 -30.15
N LEU A 35 -9.61 11.86 -28.90
CA LEU A 35 -8.46 12.58 -28.32
C LEU A 35 -7.11 12.03 -28.79
N LYS A 36 -7.04 10.72 -29.08
CA LYS A 36 -5.83 10.05 -29.56
C LYS A 36 -6.20 9.08 -30.69
N PRO A 37 -6.32 9.56 -31.94
CA PRO A 37 -6.77 8.75 -33.08
C PRO A 37 -5.94 7.50 -33.35
N THR A 38 -4.66 7.51 -32.97
CA THR A 38 -3.78 6.33 -33.10
C THR A 38 -4.22 5.14 -32.24
N LEU A 39 -5.03 5.36 -31.19
CA LEU A 39 -5.63 4.28 -30.42
C LEU A 39 -6.63 3.45 -31.23
N LEU A 40 -7.22 4.00 -32.30
CA LEU A 40 -8.20 3.29 -33.11
C LEU A 40 -7.64 1.96 -33.62
N ALA A 41 -6.36 1.90 -34.02
CA ALA A 41 -5.70 0.68 -34.48
C ALA A 41 -5.72 -0.46 -33.45
N HIS A 42 -5.92 -0.14 -32.17
CA HIS A 42 -5.98 -1.07 -31.06
C HIS A 42 -7.39 -1.30 -30.51
N MET A 43 -8.45 -0.75 -31.13
CA MET A 43 -9.84 -0.93 -30.70
C MET A 43 -10.61 -1.73 -31.76
N LYS A 44 -10.80 -3.04 -31.55
CA LYS A 44 -11.46 -3.91 -32.53
C LYS A 44 -12.95 -3.62 -32.65
N LEU A 45 -13.60 -3.28 -31.54
CA LEU A 45 -15.03 -3.05 -31.48
C LEU A 45 -15.40 -1.75 -32.21
N LEU A 46 -14.63 -0.67 -32.01
CA LEU A 46 -14.85 0.60 -32.71
C LEU A 46 -14.55 0.55 -34.21
N GLN A 47 -13.78 -0.45 -34.67
CA GLN A 47 -13.54 -0.70 -36.10
C GLN A 47 -14.66 -1.52 -36.76
N ARG A 48 -15.49 -2.22 -35.99
CA ARG A 48 -16.59 -3.01 -36.54
C ARG A 48 -17.74 -2.09 -36.95
N SER A 49 -18.21 -2.25 -38.17
CA SER A 49 -19.31 -1.47 -38.75
C SER A 49 -20.71 -1.97 -38.39
N ASN A 50 -20.83 -3.09 -37.65
CA ASN A 50 -22.10 -3.77 -37.43
C ASN A 50 -22.41 -3.88 -35.92
N ASP A 51 -23.62 -3.45 -35.54
CA ASP A 51 -24.25 -3.54 -34.21
C ASP A 51 -24.60 -4.99 -33.80
N SER A 52 -23.67 -5.94 -33.92
CA SER A 52 -23.87 -7.29 -33.37
C SER A 52 -23.59 -7.28 -31.87
N GLU A 53 -24.55 -7.72 -31.05
CA GLU A 53 -24.38 -7.93 -29.61
C GLU A 53 -23.12 -8.78 -29.32
N LEU A 54 -22.42 -8.45 -28.22
CA LEU A 54 -21.24 -9.17 -27.78
C LEU A 54 -21.66 -10.54 -27.21
N ASP A 55 -21.67 -11.59 -28.03
CA ASP A 55 -21.93 -12.97 -27.56
C ASP A 55 -20.89 -13.45 -26.50
N ASP A 56 -19.62 -13.04 -26.66
CA ASP A 56 -18.52 -13.37 -25.75
C ASP A 56 -17.48 -12.22 -25.75
N PRO A 57 -17.50 -11.30 -24.77
CA PRO A 57 -16.61 -10.14 -24.73
C PRO A 57 -15.12 -10.55 -24.64
N ASP A 58 -14.81 -11.67 -23.97
CA ASP A 58 -13.43 -12.14 -23.80
C ASP A 58 -12.78 -12.61 -25.12
N LYS A 59 -13.60 -13.05 -26.09
CA LYS A 59 -13.10 -13.47 -27.41
C LYS A 59 -13.09 -12.34 -28.44
N GLN A 60 -13.85 -11.26 -28.21
CA GLN A 60 -14.10 -10.24 -29.21
C GLN A 60 -13.33 -8.93 -28.98
N LEU A 61 -12.98 -8.62 -27.73
CA LEU A 61 -12.23 -7.42 -27.39
C LEU A 61 -10.73 -7.54 -27.67
N SER A 62 -10.11 -6.43 -28.03
CA SER A 62 -8.66 -6.31 -28.03
C SER A 62 -8.10 -6.29 -26.61
N VAL A 63 -6.78 -6.47 -26.48
CA VAL A 63 -6.09 -6.32 -25.18
C VAL A 63 -6.30 -4.92 -24.59
N THR A 64 -6.33 -3.88 -25.43
CA THR A 64 -6.54 -2.50 -24.99
C THR A 64 -7.98 -2.28 -24.52
N GLU A 65 -8.95 -2.81 -25.26
CA GLU A 65 -10.37 -2.71 -24.91
C GLU A 65 -10.68 -3.44 -23.61
N LYS A 66 -10.11 -4.64 -23.42
CA LYS A 66 -10.21 -5.37 -22.16
C LYS A 66 -9.65 -4.56 -20.99
N LYS A 67 -8.47 -3.93 -21.15
CA LYS A 67 -7.91 -3.02 -20.13
C LYS A 67 -8.80 -1.81 -19.83
N ILE A 68 -9.52 -1.26 -20.81
CA ILE A 68 -10.47 -0.18 -20.57
C ILE A 68 -11.68 -0.70 -19.79
N MET A 69 -12.26 -1.81 -20.23
CA MET A 69 -13.42 -2.42 -19.60
C MET A 69 -13.12 -2.78 -18.15
N ASP A 70 -12.03 -3.51 -17.89
CA ASP A 70 -11.58 -3.88 -16.55
C ASP A 70 -11.39 -2.63 -15.65
N ALA A 71 -10.77 -1.57 -16.17
CA ALA A 71 -10.58 -0.33 -15.42
C ALA A 71 -11.88 0.45 -15.17
N CYS A 72 -12.83 0.41 -16.11
CA CYS A 72 -14.17 0.97 -15.91
C CYS A 72 -14.92 0.20 -14.83
N ASP A 73 -14.89 -1.13 -14.86
CA ASP A 73 -15.53 -1.98 -13.86
C ASP A 73 -14.95 -1.75 -12.47
N ILE A 74 -13.61 -1.67 -12.36
CA ILE A 74 -12.93 -1.29 -11.11
C ILE A 74 -13.41 0.07 -10.63
N SER A 75 -13.38 1.10 -11.48
CA SER A 75 -13.76 2.47 -11.12
C SER A 75 -15.22 2.56 -10.67
N ASN A 76 -16.12 1.84 -11.36
CA ASN A 76 -17.53 1.79 -11.03
C ASN A 76 -17.77 1.12 -9.66
N SER A 77 -17.07 0.01 -9.40
CA SER A 77 -17.15 -0.71 -8.12
C SER A 77 -16.55 0.07 -6.95
N LEU A 78 -15.54 0.90 -7.19
CA LEU A 78 -14.97 1.78 -6.16
C LEU A 78 -15.88 2.96 -5.81
N ASP A 79 -16.76 3.36 -6.73
CA ASP A 79 -17.75 4.42 -6.56
C ASP A 79 -17.13 5.76 -6.13
N ALA A 80 -16.77 6.59 -7.12
CA ALA A 80 -16.16 7.89 -6.91
C ALA A 80 -17.03 8.89 -6.11
N SER A 81 -18.32 8.60 -5.90
CA SER A 81 -19.18 9.43 -5.05
C SER A 81 -18.89 9.26 -3.55
N LYS A 82 -18.20 8.17 -3.17
CA LYS A 82 -17.84 7.85 -1.79
C LYS A 82 -16.41 8.30 -1.46
N ASP A 83 -16.23 8.81 -0.25
CA ASP A 83 -14.90 9.18 0.26
C ASP A 83 -14.04 7.93 0.56
N ILE A 84 -14.66 6.84 0.98
CA ILE A 84 -14.03 5.52 1.19
C ILE A 84 -14.87 4.47 0.45
N PRO A 85 -14.27 3.65 -0.44
CA PRO A 85 -14.99 2.58 -1.12
C PRO A 85 -15.60 1.58 -0.13
N SER A 86 -16.80 1.08 -0.45
CA SER A 86 -17.43 0.02 0.33
C SER A 86 -16.84 -1.33 -0.07
N THR A 87 -15.79 -1.75 0.64
CA THR A 87 -15.03 -2.96 0.32
C THR A 87 -15.45 -4.20 1.11
N GLU A 88 -16.61 -4.15 1.77
CA GLU A 88 -17.13 -5.28 2.55
C GLU A 88 -17.33 -6.51 1.64
N GLY A 89 -16.81 -7.65 2.09
CA GLY A 89 -16.90 -8.92 1.35
C GLY A 89 -15.94 -9.08 0.16
N TRP A 90 -15.05 -8.12 -0.11
CA TRP A 90 -14.09 -8.23 -1.21
C TRP A 90 -12.91 -9.15 -0.85
N PRO A 91 -12.57 -10.16 -1.67
CA PRO A 91 -11.46 -11.06 -1.38
C PRO A 91 -10.09 -10.38 -1.55
N ILE A 92 -9.10 -10.82 -0.78
CA ILE A 92 -7.69 -10.45 -0.99
C ILE A 92 -7.19 -11.16 -2.24
N SER A 93 -6.72 -10.41 -3.23
CA SER A 93 -6.19 -10.97 -4.49
C SER A 93 -4.71 -10.68 -4.71
N LYS A 94 -4.11 -9.81 -3.89
CA LYS A 94 -2.70 -9.45 -4.01
C LYS A 94 -2.10 -9.04 -2.68
N VAL A 95 -0.77 -9.10 -2.60
CA VAL A 95 0.05 -8.53 -1.54
C VAL A 95 0.77 -7.30 -2.09
N ALA A 96 0.81 -6.23 -1.30
CA ALA A 96 1.55 -5.01 -1.60
C ALA A 96 2.47 -4.67 -0.42
N VAL A 97 3.74 -4.37 -0.69
CA VAL A 97 4.73 -4.08 0.34
C VAL A 97 5.37 -2.71 0.11
N LEU A 98 5.30 -1.86 1.14
CA LEU A 98 6.18 -0.70 1.28
C LEU A 98 7.41 -1.13 2.08
N LEU A 99 8.55 -1.24 1.39
CA LEU A 99 9.82 -1.58 2.02
C LEU A 99 10.54 -0.28 2.43
N ILE A 100 10.93 -0.18 3.70
CA ILE A 100 11.57 1.00 4.28
C ILE A 100 12.95 0.68 4.87
N ASP A 101 13.79 1.72 4.97
CA ASP A 101 15.10 1.64 5.60
C ASP A 101 15.02 1.48 7.12
N SER A 102 16.16 1.16 7.74
CA SER A 102 16.27 1.00 9.19
C SER A 102 15.94 2.29 9.95
N ARG A 103 16.11 3.45 9.31
CA ARG A 103 15.83 4.78 9.84
C ARG A 103 14.36 5.19 9.74
N LYS A 104 13.55 4.47 8.97
CA LYS A 104 12.14 4.78 8.66
C LYS A 104 11.99 6.15 7.97
N GLU A 105 13.00 6.55 7.21
CA GLU A 105 13.05 7.83 6.50
C GLU A 105 12.83 7.65 5.00
N ASN A 106 13.41 6.59 4.43
CA ASN A 106 13.40 6.32 3.00
C ASN A 106 12.72 4.99 2.67
N CYS A 107 12.19 4.89 1.46
CA CYS A 107 11.51 3.71 0.95
C CYS A 107 12.02 3.27 -0.41
N PHE A 108 11.81 1.99 -0.69
CA PHE A 108 12.01 1.40 -1.99
C PHE A 108 10.68 1.42 -2.75
N LEU A 109 10.67 2.05 -3.92
CA LEU A 109 9.58 1.94 -4.90
C LEU A 109 10.14 1.34 -6.19
N LYS A 110 9.35 0.47 -6.83
CA LYS A 110 9.69 -0.05 -8.15
C LYS A 110 9.46 1.07 -9.17
N HIS A 111 10.49 1.35 -9.95
CA HIS A 111 10.44 2.18 -11.14
C HIS A 111 10.98 1.33 -12.30
N SER A 112 10.10 0.78 -13.13
CA SER A 112 10.50 -0.16 -14.20
C SER A 112 9.89 0.24 -15.55
N SER A 113 10.54 -0.16 -16.63
CA SER A 113 9.96 -0.09 -17.98
C SER A 113 8.66 -0.89 -18.10
N MET A 114 8.46 -1.90 -17.24
CA MET A 114 7.26 -2.73 -17.14
C MET A 114 6.10 -2.02 -16.43
N THR A 115 6.39 -1.07 -15.54
CA THR A 115 5.42 -0.14 -14.95
C THR A 115 5.22 1.10 -15.82
N GLU A 116 5.68 1.09 -17.08
CA GLU A 116 5.52 2.18 -18.05
C GLU A 116 6.00 3.56 -17.54
N GLY A 117 6.93 3.60 -16.59
CA GLY A 117 7.46 4.84 -16.00
C GLY A 117 6.78 5.31 -14.70
N PHE A 118 5.85 4.54 -14.13
CA PHE A 118 5.19 4.86 -12.86
C PHE A 118 5.92 4.25 -11.66
N PHE A 119 5.92 4.95 -10.52
CA PHE A 119 6.35 4.43 -9.22
C PHE A 119 5.28 3.52 -8.63
N SER A 120 5.69 2.33 -8.17
CA SER A 120 4.79 1.38 -7.52
C SER A 120 5.42 0.75 -6.28
N LEU A 121 4.57 0.22 -5.42
CA LEU A 121 4.99 -0.68 -4.35
C LEU A 121 5.50 -2.01 -4.91
N ILE A 122 6.09 -2.83 -4.05
CA ILE A 122 6.37 -4.22 -4.36
C ILE A 122 5.05 -4.98 -4.29
N GLU A 123 4.45 -5.24 -5.45
CA GLU A 123 3.19 -5.97 -5.56
C GLU A 123 3.40 -7.39 -6.10
N LYS A 124 2.62 -8.34 -5.59
CA LYS A 124 2.56 -9.72 -6.06
C LYS A 124 1.12 -10.23 -5.97
N ASP A 125 0.59 -10.71 -7.09
CA ASP A 125 -0.75 -11.29 -7.14
C ASP A 125 -0.76 -12.65 -6.44
N LEU A 126 -1.89 -12.99 -5.83
CA LEU A 126 -2.12 -14.30 -5.24
C LEU A 126 -2.62 -15.25 -6.32
N ASP A 127 -1.80 -16.24 -6.67
CA ASP A 127 -2.21 -17.29 -7.59
C ASP A 127 -3.28 -18.18 -6.91
N VAL A 128 -4.53 -18.05 -7.35
CA VAL A 128 -5.68 -18.85 -6.85
C VAL A 128 -5.46 -20.36 -7.02
N SER A 129 -4.47 -20.79 -7.82
CA SER A 129 -4.13 -22.20 -8.03
C SER A 129 -3.28 -22.83 -6.91
N SER A 130 -2.54 -22.05 -6.12
CA SER A 130 -1.62 -22.57 -5.10
C SER A 130 -2.32 -22.94 -3.79
N CYS A 131 -3.50 -22.39 -3.53
CA CYS A 131 -4.27 -22.68 -2.31
C CYS A 131 -4.91 -24.09 -2.33
N ILE A 132 -4.92 -24.77 -3.48
CA ILE A 132 -5.55 -26.09 -3.65
C ILE A 132 -4.55 -27.24 -3.35
N SER A 133 -3.24 -26.97 -3.22
CA SER A 133 -2.23 -28.04 -3.15
C SER A 133 -1.88 -28.57 -1.75
N GLU A 134 -2.25 -27.91 -0.64
CA GLU A 134 -1.76 -28.31 0.70
C GLU A 134 -2.79 -29.02 1.60
N VAL A 135 -4.05 -29.19 1.18
CA VAL A 135 -5.07 -29.91 1.98
C VAL A 135 -5.33 -31.35 1.47
N MET A 136 -4.56 -31.84 0.48
CA MET A 136 -4.69 -33.22 -0.02
C MET A 136 -3.36 -33.94 -0.12
N SER A 137 -2.60 -33.99 0.98
CA SER A 137 -1.59 -35.02 1.17
C SER A 137 -1.93 -35.89 2.38
N GLU A 138 -3.02 -36.64 2.26
CA GLU A 138 -3.14 -38.00 2.80
C GLU A 138 -4.42 -38.66 2.24
N GLY A 139 -4.27 -39.74 1.46
CA GLY A 139 -5.37 -40.65 1.14
C GLY A 139 -5.74 -40.84 -0.33
N LYS A 140 -5.28 -41.98 -0.87
CA LYS A 140 -5.65 -42.70 -2.10
C LYS A 140 -6.96 -42.33 -2.83
N GLN A 141 -6.81 -42.10 -4.14
CA GLN A 141 -7.73 -42.34 -5.28
C GLN A 141 -9.26 -42.30 -5.06
N LYS A 142 -9.95 -41.40 -5.79
CA LYS A 142 -10.90 -41.74 -6.88
C LYS A 142 -11.44 -40.46 -7.55
N ARG A 143 -11.31 -40.38 -8.88
CA ARG A 143 -11.94 -39.35 -9.73
C ARG A 143 -13.46 -39.44 -9.59
N LYS A 144 -14.10 -38.44 -8.98
CA LYS A 144 -15.52 -38.15 -9.17
C LYS A 144 -15.66 -36.68 -9.58
N LYS A 145 -16.22 -36.44 -10.77
CA LYS A 145 -16.70 -35.13 -11.20
C LYS A 145 -17.77 -34.68 -10.20
N ILE A 146 -17.43 -33.76 -9.31
CA ILE A 146 -18.39 -33.10 -8.42
C ILE A 146 -18.72 -31.75 -9.06
N LYS A 147 -20.01 -31.52 -9.31
CA LYS A 147 -20.58 -30.24 -9.73
C LYS A 147 -20.10 -29.15 -8.78
N VAL A 148 -19.43 -28.13 -9.31
CA VAL A 148 -19.02 -26.94 -8.56
C VAL A 148 -20.28 -26.12 -8.30
N THR A 149 -20.95 -26.41 -7.19
CA THR A 149 -21.96 -25.52 -6.64
C THR A 149 -21.21 -24.40 -5.91
N ARG A 150 -21.40 -23.21 -6.46
CA ARG A 150 -20.74 -21.95 -6.14
C ARG A 150 -21.17 -21.43 -4.77
N ASN A 151 -20.54 -21.91 -3.70
CA ASN A 151 -20.58 -21.28 -2.38
C ASN A 151 -19.13 -21.02 -1.91
N PHE A 152 -18.50 -19.97 -2.45
CA PHE A 152 -17.21 -19.45 -2.00
C PHE A 152 -17.45 -18.22 -1.14
N PHE A 153 -17.89 -18.45 0.09
CA PHE A 153 -17.74 -17.49 1.17
C PHE A 153 -17.03 -18.28 2.27
N GLU A 154 -15.90 -17.74 2.76
CA GLU A 154 -14.94 -18.37 3.69
C GLU A 154 -13.95 -19.36 3.07
N ASP A 155 -12.90 -18.80 2.43
CA ASP A 155 -11.55 -19.31 2.70
C ASP A 155 -10.66 -18.06 2.75
N ALA A 156 -10.59 -17.44 3.93
CA ALA A 156 -9.67 -16.34 4.15
C ALA A 156 -8.26 -16.90 3.99
N VAL A 157 -7.52 -16.45 2.99
CA VAL A 157 -6.11 -16.83 2.83
C VAL A 157 -5.41 -16.54 4.15
N ASP A 158 -4.78 -17.57 4.71
CA ASP A 158 -4.16 -17.48 6.03
C ASP A 158 -3.06 -16.40 6.05
N GLU A 159 -2.95 -15.72 7.19
CA GLU A 159 -2.04 -14.57 7.33
C GLU A 159 -0.57 -15.00 7.15
N ASP A 160 -0.20 -16.21 7.60
CA ASP A 160 1.18 -16.71 7.42
C ASP A 160 1.50 -16.91 5.92
N THR A 161 0.51 -17.35 5.14
CA THR A 161 0.64 -17.49 3.68
C THR A 161 0.84 -16.12 3.03
N LEU A 162 0.06 -15.10 3.43
CA LEU A 162 0.20 -13.74 2.92
C LEU A 162 1.56 -13.13 3.28
N GLN A 163 2.05 -13.37 4.49
CA GLN A 163 3.37 -12.94 4.92
C GLN A 163 4.48 -13.61 4.11
N GLN A 164 4.39 -14.93 3.87
CA GLN A 164 5.36 -15.65 3.02
C GLN A 164 5.40 -15.08 1.60
N VAL A 165 4.23 -14.77 1.03
CA VAL A 165 4.15 -14.08 -0.28
C VAL A 165 4.80 -12.71 -0.22
N ALA A 166 4.61 -11.94 0.87
CA ALA A 166 5.24 -10.64 1.07
C ALA A 166 6.78 -10.73 1.09
N PHE A 167 7.33 -11.64 1.91
CA PHE A 167 8.78 -11.86 1.98
C PHE A 167 9.36 -12.33 0.64
N SER A 168 8.67 -13.24 -0.05
CA SER A 168 9.04 -13.69 -1.40
C SER A 168 9.05 -12.53 -2.40
N ALA A 169 8.02 -11.67 -2.38
CA ALA A 169 7.92 -10.52 -3.28
C ALA A 169 9.05 -9.51 -3.05
N VAL A 170 9.43 -9.27 -1.78
CA VAL A 170 10.57 -8.41 -1.45
C VAL A 170 11.87 -9.01 -1.97
N LYS A 171 12.10 -10.31 -1.74
CA LYS A 171 13.29 -11.01 -2.21
C LYS A 171 13.45 -10.92 -3.74
N GLU A 172 12.36 -11.12 -4.49
CA GLU A 172 12.36 -11.00 -5.95
C GLU A 172 12.59 -9.56 -6.42
N ALA A 173 11.99 -8.57 -5.73
CA ALA A 173 12.14 -7.16 -6.08
C ALA A 173 13.52 -6.59 -5.75
N ALA A 174 14.15 -7.11 -4.71
CA ALA A 174 15.47 -6.72 -4.23
C ALA A 174 16.57 -7.70 -4.68
N ASP A 175 16.28 -8.59 -5.63
CA ASP A 175 17.27 -9.53 -6.13
C ASP A 175 18.48 -8.77 -6.71
N GLY A 176 19.68 -9.18 -6.31
CA GLY A 176 20.92 -8.46 -6.62
C GLY A 176 21.20 -7.19 -5.79
N LYS A 177 20.29 -6.74 -4.91
CA LYS A 177 20.47 -5.56 -4.02
C LYS A 177 20.93 -5.91 -2.60
N GLY A 178 21.15 -7.19 -2.30
CA GLY A 178 21.78 -7.63 -1.04
C GLY A 178 20.87 -7.63 0.19
N ILE A 179 19.56 -7.52 0.04
CA ILE A 179 18.60 -7.56 1.17
C ILE A 179 18.36 -9.02 1.59
N ASN A 180 18.68 -9.36 2.84
CA ASN A 180 18.40 -10.68 3.39
C ASN A 180 16.99 -10.75 4.01
N GLN A 181 16.27 -11.83 3.77
CA GLN A 181 14.93 -12.05 4.34
C GLN A 181 14.93 -12.02 5.88
N ASN A 182 15.99 -12.50 6.52
CA ASN A 182 16.12 -12.52 7.99
C ASN A 182 16.31 -11.12 8.60
N GLU A 183 16.65 -10.13 7.79
CA GLU A 183 16.80 -8.73 8.18
C GLU A 183 15.49 -7.95 8.01
N LEU A 184 14.45 -8.57 7.44
CA LEU A 184 13.15 -7.96 7.22
C LEU A 184 12.22 -8.21 8.40
N ILE A 185 11.54 -7.16 8.85
CA ILE A 185 10.47 -7.25 9.84
C ILE A 185 9.21 -6.57 9.33
N ILE A 186 8.06 -7.17 9.58
CA ILE A 186 6.77 -6.54 9.33
C ILE A 186 6.47 -5.63 10.51
N ILE A 187 6.33 -4.33 10.26
CA ILE A 187 6.02 -3.34 11.30
C ILE A 187 4.55 -2.96 11.33
N ARG A 188 3.84 -3.19 10.23
CA ARG A 188 2.42 -2.86 10.09
C ARG A 188 1.78 -3.71 8.99
N SER A 189 0.53 -4.09 9.20
CA SER A 189 -0.32 -4.69 8.19
C SER A 189 -1.68 -4.02 8.15
N ASP A 190 -2.21 -3.78 6.95
CA ASP A 190 -3.53 -3.22 6.70
C ASP A 190 -4.14 -3.88 5.45
N VAL A 191 -5.31 -3.41 5.05
CA VAL A 191 -5.98 -3.84 3.82
C VAL A 191 -6.43 -2.59 3.07
N ALA A 192 -6.24 -2.58 1.74
CA ALA A 192 -6.69 -1.51 0.85
C ALA A 192 -7.36 -2.09 -0.40
N TYR A 193 -8.17 -1.31 -1.10
CA TYR A 193 -8.75 -1.75 -2.37
C TYR A 193 -7.66 -1.95 -3.42
N SER A 194 -7.86 -2.92 -4.32
CA SER A 194 -6.94 -3.15 -5.43
C SER A 194 -7.34 -2.34 -6.67
N LEU A 195 -6.33 -1.83 -7.38
CA LEU A 195 -6.48 -1.22 -8.71
C LEU A 195 -6.19 -2.20 -9.86
N SER A 196 -5.84 -3.46 -9.56
CA SER A 196 -5.52 -4.46 -10.58
C SER A 196 -6.72 -5.32 -10.98
N LYS A 197 -7.71 -5.48 -10.09
CA LYS A 197 -8.87 -6.36 -10.31
C LYS A 197 -10.11 -5.80 -9.62
N GLU A 198 -11.25 -5.97 -10.27
CA GLU A 198 -12.55 -5.50 -9.78
C GLU A 198 -12.94 -6.20 -8.47
N LYS A 199 -13.46 -5.43 -7.51
CA LYS A 199 -13.97 -5.93 -6.22
C LYS A 199 -12.98 -6.81 -5.46
N THR A 200 -11.70 -6.48 -5.51
CA THR A 200 -10.68 -7.16 -4.71
C THR A 200 -9.87 -6.22 -3.84
N MET A 201 -9.25 -6.80 -2.83
CA MET A 201 -8.40 -6.14 -1.86
C MET A 201 -6.94 -6.53 -2.06
N ALA A 202 -6.07 -5.66 -1.56
CA ALA A 202 -4.66 -5.90 -1.38
C ALA A 202 -4.35 -6.00 0.11
N ARG A 203 -3.64 -7.05 0.52
CA ARG A 203 -3.01 -7.09 1.85
C ARG A 203 -1.78 -6.20 1.78
N PHE A 204 -1.77 -5.14 2.58
CA PHE A 204 -0.70 -4.15 2.58
C PHE A 204 0.22 -4.36 3.79
N TYR A 205 1.52 -4.47 3.55
CA TYR A 205 2.52 -4.55 4.60
C TYR A 205 3.49 -3.37 4.51
N ILE A 206 3.85 -2.83 5.67
CA ILE A 206 5.05 -2.01 5.80
C ILE A 206 6.13 -2.90 6.39
N MET A 207 7.22 -3.08 5.63
CA MET A 207 8.34 -3.92 6.01
C MET A 207 9.59 -3.08 6.18
N GLN A 208 10.31 -3.28 7.29
CA GLN A 208 11.54 -2.56 7.61
C GLN A 208 12.74 -3.49 7.43
N CYS A 209 13.79 -2.99 6.81
CA CYS A 209 15.10 -3.65 6.77
C CYS A 209 15.94 -3.24 7.99
N LYS A 210 16.47 -4.22 8.76
CA LYS A 210 17.29 -3.97 9.96
C LYS A 210 18.67 -3.42 9.64
N GLU A 211 19.31 -3.95 8.59
CA GLU A 211 20.66 -3.55 8.17
C GLU A 211 20.66 -3.24 6.68
N SER A 212 20.69 -1.96 6.30
CA SER A 212 20.94 -1.57 4.92
C SER A 212 22.43 -1.37 4.70
N LYS A 213 23.08 -2.30 3.99
CA LYS A 213 24.51 -2.16 3.60
C LYS A 213 24.72 -1.16 2.47
N SER A 214 23.65 -0.73 1.79
CA SER A 214 23.69 0.30 0.77
C SER A 214 22.49 1.25 0.92
N ASP A 215 22.79 2.52 1.13
CA ASP A 215 21.81 3.61 1.08
C ASP A 215 21.16 3.71 -0.33
N ASP A 216 21.82 3.18 -1.36
CA ASP A 216 21.37 3.18 -2.76
C ASP A 216 20.10 2.35 -3.03
N VAL A 217 19.64 1.52 -2.09
CA VAL A 217 18.38 0.77 -2.26
C VAL A 217 17.17 1.65 -1.97
N PHE A 218 17.31 2.58 -1.03
CA PHE A 218 16.22 3.38 -0.48
C PHE A 218 16.37 4.84 -0.91
N GLU A 219 16.08 5.11 -2.18
CA GLU A 219 16.36 6.41 -2.79
C GLU A 219 15.28 7.46 -2.53
N ILE A 220 14.06 7.04 -2.13
CA ILE A 220 12.89 7.93 -2.10
C ILE A 220 12.49 8.22 -0.65
N PRO A 221 12.58 9.48 -0.19
CA PRO A 221 12.06 9.86 1.11
C PRO A 221 10.56 9.56 1.20
N ILE A 222 10.14 8.91 2.29
CA ILE A 222 8.74 8.51 2.49
C ILE A 222 7.81 9.74 2.48
N ARG A 223 8.28 10.85 3.04
CA ARG A 223 7.57 12.14 3.04
C ARG A 223 7.31 12.61 1.62
N ASP A 224 8.34 12.63 0.79
CA ASP A 224 8.23 13.07 -0.60
C ASP A 224 7.26 12.19 -1.39
N ALA A 225 7.28 10.87 -1.17
CA ALA A 225 6.30 9.96 -1.78
C ALA A 225 4.86 10.24 -1.35
N ILE A 226 4.62 10.56 -0.06
CA ILE A 226 3.29 10.92 0.45
C ILE A 226 2.84 12.29 -0.08
N ASP A 227 3.75 13.26 -0.11
CA ASP A 227 3.48 14.61 -0.60
C ASP A 227 3.18 14.61 -2.11
N SER A 228 3.86 13.73 -2.87
CA SER A 228 3.62 13.50 -4.30
C SER A 228 2.22 12.95 -4.61
N LEU A 229 1.54 12.37 -3.62
CA LEU A 229 0.16 11.87 -3.75
C LEU A 229 -0.90 12.95 -3.48
N GLN A 230 -0.49 14.14 -3.04
CA GLN A 230 -1.39 15.24 -2.73
C GLN A 230 -1.65 16.15 -3.94
N GLY A 231 -2.81 16.80 -3.95
CA GLY A 231 -3.15 17.79 -4.95
C GLY A 231 -3.90 17.25 -6.18
N PRO A 232 -4.11 18.09 -7.20
CA PRO A 232 -4.89 17.73 -8.38
C PRO A 232 -4.08 16.85 -9.34
N LEU A 233 -4.76 16.02 -10.13
CA LEU A 233 -4.12 15.18 -11.17
C LEU A 233 -3.50 15.99 -12.31
N VAL A 234 -4.07 17.15 -12.62
CA VAL A 234 -3.60 18.06 -13.66
C VAL A 234 -3.63 19.49 -13.14
N THR A 235 -2.65 20.27 -13.55
CA THR A 235 -2.57 21.70 -13.27
C THR A 235 -2.53 22.48 -14.57
N LYS A 236 -3.02 23.72 -14.54
CA LYS A 236 -2.94 24.64 -15.67
C LYS A 236 -1.90 25.71 -15.38
N SER A 237 -0.83 25.73 -16.16
CA SER A 237 0.21 26.76 -16.09
C SER A 237 0.37 27.41 -17.46
N SER A 238 0.36 28.75 -17.51
CA SER A 238 0.54 29.51 -18.75
C SER A 238 -0.37 29.06 -19.91
N GLY A 239 -1.63 28.72 -19.61
CA GLY A 239 -2.61 28.28 -20.60
C GLY A 239 -2.52 26.81 -21.00
N LYS A 240 -1.50 26.07 -20.56
CA LYS A 240 -1.30 24.64 -20.88
C LYS A 240 -1.63 23.76 -19.69
N TRP A 241 -2.25 22.61 -19.97
CA TRP A 241 -2.47 21.58 -18.98
C TRP A 241 -1.26 20.66 -18.87
N THR A 242 -0.82 20.39 -17.65
CA THR A 242 0.29 19.49 -17.33
C THR A 242 -0.16 18.50 -16.27
N VAL A 243 0.26 17.24 -16.40
CA VAL A 243 0.07 16.22 -15.36
C VAL A 243 0.94 16.56 -14.14
N THR A 244 0.47 16.18 -12.96
CA THR A 244 1.22 16.31 -11.70
C THR A 244 1.88 14.99 -11.31
N GLN A 245 2.75 15.04 -10.29
CA GLN A 245 3.39 13.85 -9.72
C GLN A 245 2.39 12.82 -9.20
N VAL A 246 1.13 13.20 -8.90
CA VAL A 246 0.10 12.25 -8.49
C VAL A 246 -0.11 11.16 -9.56
N VAL A 247 0.07 11.51 -10.83
CA VAL A 247 0.00 10.56 -11.95
C VAL A 247 1.17 9.59 -11.92
N ASP A 248 2.36 10.05 -11.55
CA ASP A 248 3.58 9.23 -11.47
C ASP A 248 3.52 8.21 -10.33
N TYR A 249 2.82 8.55 -9.25
CA TYR A 249 2.67 7.73 -8.03
C TYR A 249 1.28 7.09 -7.90
N PHE A 250 0.46 7.05 -8.95
CA PHE A 250 -0.96 6.70 -8.81
C PHE A 250 -1.22 5.30 -8.22
N HIS A 251 -0.27 4.37 -8.38
CA HIS A 251 -0.34 3.03 -7.78
C HIS A 251 -0.30 3.05 -6.24
N LEU A 252 0.22 4.12 -5.63
CA LEU A 252 0.27 4.28 -4.19
C LEU A 252 -1.01 4.91 -3.61
N LEU A 253 -1.88 5.48 -4.45
CA LEU A 253 -3.12 6.16 -4.00
C LEU A 253 -4.01 5.30 -3.08
N PRO A 254 -4.21 3.98 -3.29
CA PRO A 254 -4.98 3.16 -2.36
C PRO A 254 -4.40 3.11 -0.94
N TYR A 255 -3.10 3.35 -0.80
CA TYR A 255 -2.34 3.22 0.45
C TYR A 255 -2.00 4.57 1.08
N ALA A 256 -2.26 5.69 0.39
CA ALA A 256 -1.85 7.04 0.80
C ALA A 256 -2.29 7.39 2.23
N GLY A 257 -3.54 7.08 2.58
CA GLY A 257 -4.07 7.32 3.93
C GLY A 257 -3.39 6.47 5.01
N ILE A 258 -3.09 5.21 4.69
CA ILE A 258 -2.40 4.27 5.60
C ILE A 258 -0.96 4.73 5.84
N MET A 259 -0.25 5.10 4.76
CA MET A 259 1.12 5.63 4.83
C MET A 259 1.19 6.91 5.65
N SER A 260 0.25 7.84 5.43
CA SER A 260 0.18 9.11 6.15
C SER A 260 -0.13 8.91 7.64
N ASP A 261 -1.10 8.04 7.96
CA ASP A 261 -1.43 7.68 9.34
C ASP A 261 -0.23 7.05 10.06
N TRP A 262 0.44 6.09 9.42
CA TRP A 262 1.63 5.44 9.97
C TRP A 262 2.76 6.44 10.26
N LEU A 263 3.08 7.31 9.31
CA LEU A 263 4.14 8.31 9.48
C LEU A 263 3.80 9.30 10.61
N SER A 264 2.53 9.74 10.69
CA SER A 264 2.08 10.68 11.71
C SER A 264 2.15 10.10 13.13
N ARG A 265 1.79 8.82 13.31
CA ARG A 265 1.87 8.12 14.62
C ARG A 265 3.32 7.97 15.06
N SER A 266 4.21 7.62 14.13
CA SER A 266 5.63 7.46 14.39
C SER A 266 6.26 8.76 14.89
N LEU A 267 5.91 9.90 14.30
CA LEU A 267 6.39 11.22 14.71
C LEU A 267 5.83 11.67 16.07
N LYS A 268 4.55 11.38 16.36
CA LYS A 268 3.94 11.68 17.66
C LYS A 268 4.59 10.90 18.80
N LEU A 269 4.87 9.61 18.58
CA LEU A 269 5.60 8.78 19.54
C LEU A 269 6.97 9.37 19.86
N TYR A 270 7.71 9.82 18.83
CA TYR A 270 9.02 10.46 19.02
C TYR A 270 8.92 11.75 19.86
N GLN A 271 7.96 12.62 19.57
CA GLN A 271 7.77 13.86 20.35
C GLN A 271 7.38 13.60 21.80
N VAL A 272 6.51 12.63 22.07
CA VAL A 272 6.14 12.24 23.44
C VAL A 272 7.36 11.71 24.20
N VAL A 273 8.19 10.87 23.57
CA VAL A 273 9.44 10.39 24.16
C VAL A 273 10.40 11.54 24.45
N CYS A 274 10.60 12.47 23.51
CA CYS A 274 11.44 13.65 23.74
C CYS A 274 10.93 14.55 24.88
N LEU A 275 9.62 14.74 24.99
CA LEU A 275 9.02 15.54 26.07
C LEU A 275 9.19 14.85 27.44
N LEU A 276 8.95 13.55 27.53
CA LEU A 276 9.11 12.79 28.78
C LEU A 276 10.58 12.71 29.22
N CYS A 277 11.51 12.49 28.29
CA CYS A 277 12.94 12.44 28.58
C CYS A 277 13.56 13.82 28.83
N GLY A 278 13.11 14.86 28.09
CA GLY A 278 13.54 16.24 28.28
C GLY A 278 13.04 16.86 29.60
N SER A 279 11.89 16.42 30.09
CA SER A 279 11.40 16.81 31.43
C SER A 279 12.18 16.15 32.57
N ALA A 280 12.81 14.99 32.31
CA ALA A 280 13.59 14.23 33.29
C ALA A 280 15.08 14.65 33.32
N PHE A 281 15.58 15.35 32.30
CA PHE A 281 16.95 15.85 32.23
C PHE A 281 16.95 17.39 32.16
N LYS A 282 17.35 18.06 33.24
CA LYS A 282 17.92 19.41 33.12
C LYS A 282 19.15 19.29 32.21
N ILE A 283 19.00 19.70 30.95
CA ILE A 283 20.07 19.68 29.94
C ILE A 283 21.15 20.67 30.37
N ASN A 284 22.09 20.21 31.18
CA ASN A 284 23.38 20.85 31.32
C ASN A 284 24.37 20.07 30.45
N HIS A 285 24.69 20.67 29.30
CA HIS A 285 25.81 20.34 28.42
C HIS A 285 26.09 18.85 28.16
N MET A 286 25.45 18.27 27.13
CA MET A 286 26.03 17.12 26.42
C MET A 286 26.36 17.49 24.98
N ARG A 287 27.60 17.18 24.58
CA ARG A 287 28.14 17.39 23.24
C ARG A 287 27.48 16.45 22.22
N PRO A 288 27.49 16.79 20.92
CA PRO A 288 26.69 16.13 19.87
C PRO A 288 27.04 14.67 19.52
N SER A 289 27.94 14.01 20.26
CA SER A 289 28.52 12.72 19.87
C SER A 289 27.82 11.48 20.46
N LYS A 290 26.60 11.60 21.02
CA LYS A 290 25.86 10.48 21.65
C LYS A 290 24.41 10.31 21.15
N LEU A 291 24.14 10.66 19.89
CA LEU A 291 22.82 10.43 19.27
C LEU A 291 22.53 8.94 18.97
N SER A 292 23.56 8.09 18.92
CA SER A 292 23.42 6.66 18.57
C SER A 292 22.65 5.84 19.60
N TYR A 293 22.65 6.23 20.86
CA TYR A 293 22.02 5.49 21.95
C TYR A 293 20.49 5.60 22.00
N TRP A 294 19.91 6.58 21.29
CA TRP A 294 18.45 6.83 21.32
C TRP A 294 17.68 6.05 20.25
N HIS A 295 18.34 5.63 19.17
CA HIS A 295 17.70 4.86 18.10
C HIS A 295 17.30 3.45 18.55
N GLU A 296 17.95 2.91 19.58
CA GLU A 296 17.77 1.53 20.07
C GLU A 296 16.53 1.37 20.98
N ILE A 297 15.92 2.47 21.44
CA ILE A 297 14.82 2.45 22.43
C ILE A 297 13.43 2.18 21.79
N GLN A 298 13.29 2.20 20.47
CA GLN A 298 11.98 2.24 19.78
C GLN A 298 11.17 0.93 19.75
N ASN A 299 11.70 -0.20 20.25
CA ASN A 299 11.04 -1.52 20.18
C ASN A 299 10.71 -2.11 21.57
N THR A 300 9.90 -1.43 22.39
CA THR A 300 9.63 -1.89 23.77
C THR A 300 8.15 -1.89 24.18
N THR A 301 7.76 -2.91 24.95
CA THR A 301 6.50 -3.01 25.70
C THR A 301 6.66 -2.37 27.08
N TRP A 302 5.66 -1.58 27.50
CA TRP A 302 5.73 -0.78 28.73
C TRP A 302 4.74 -1.30 29.77
N GLN A 303 5.18 -1.41 31.03
CA GLN A 303 4.31 -1.61 32.18
C GLN A 303 4.64 -0.59 33.27
N ALA A 304 3.60 0.09 33.76
CA ALA A 304 3.71 1.11 34.80
C ALA A 304 3.18 0.58 36.13
N PHE A 305 3.97 0.71 37.18
CA PHE A 305 3.62 0.28 38.53
C PHE A 305 3.69 1.46 39.50
N ASN A 306 2.67 1.59 40.36
CA ASN A 306 2.73 2.52 41.49
C ASN A 306 3.61 1.92 42.59
N ILE A 307 4.71 2.60 42.93
CA ILE A 307 5.55 2.19 44.06
C ILE A 307 5.00 2.79 45.34
N ASP A 308 4.71 4.10 45.33
CA ASP A 308 4.07 4.82 46.43
C ASP A 308 3.27 6.04 45.92
N SER A 309 2.73 6.83 46.86
CA SER A 309 1.94 8.03 46.56
C SER A 309 2.71 9.09 45.76
N SER A 310 4.05 9.04 45.76
CA SER A 310 4.96 10.01 45.16
C SER A 310 5.83 9.46 44.01
N LYS A 311 5.85 8.16 43.76
CA LYS A 311 6.74 7.52 42.77
C LYS A 311 6.02 6.52 41.86
N LEU A 312 6.35 6.60 40.58
CA LEU A 312 5.94 5.65 39.54
C LEU A 312 7.17 4.89 39.06
N LEU A 313 7.13 3.55 39.04
CA LEU A 313 8.15 2.75 38.37
C LEU A 313 7.68 2.48 36.95
N LEU A 314 8.51 2.86 35.98
CA LEU A 314 8.39 2.39 34.61
C LEU A 314 9.41 1.29 34.41
N LEU A 315 8.91 0.08 34.15
CA LEU A 315 9.72 -1.05 33.75
C LEU A 315 9.74 -1.10 32.23
N VAL A 316 10.97 -1.09 31.69
CA VAL A 316 11.22 -1.25 30.26
C VAL A 316 11.87 -2.61 30.05
N MET A 317 11.19 -3.45 29.28
CA MET A 317 11.71 -4.76 28.88
C MET A 317 12.35 -4.61 27.51
N TYR A 318 13.67 -4.81 27.41
CA TYR A 318 14.41 -4.85 26.15
C TYR A 318 15.05 -6.22 25.98
N ASP A 319 14.53 -7.03 25.05
CA ASP A 319 15.17 -8.25 24.51
C ASP A 319 15.93 -9.10 25.57
N GLN A 320 15.24 -9.42 26.68
CA GLN A 320 15.69 -10.17 27.88
C GLN A 320 16.36 -9.38 29.03
N TYR A 321 16.59 -8.08 28.90
CA TYR A 321 17.10 -7.22 29.98
C TYR A 321 16.00 -6.32 30.56
N LEU A 322 15.80 -6.41 31.88
CA LEU A 322 14.89 -5.54 32.64
C LEU A 322 15.64 -4.27 33.06
N THR A 323 15.29 -3.13 32.47
CA THR A 323 15.80 -1.83 32.93
C THR A 323 14.68 -1.09 33.66
N ALA A 324 14.89 -0.82 34.96
CA ALA A 324 13.93 -0.12 35.80
C ALA A 324 14.27 1.37 35.89
N CYS A 325 13.33 2.24 35.52
CA CYS A 325 13.45 3.68 35.73
C CYS A 325 12.39 4.14 36.74
N ALA A 326 12.83 4.68 37.88
CA ALA A 326 11.95 5.28 38.87
C ALA A 326 11.71 6.76 38.54
N ILE A 327 10.46 7.14 38.35
CA ILE A 327 10.05 8.52 38.07
C ILE A 327 9.34 9.08 39.31
N LEU A 328 9.75 10.26 39.75
CA LEU A 328 9.05 11.02 40.77
C LEU A 328 7.76 11.59 40.15
N LYS A 329 6.59 11.32 40.76
CA LYS A 329 5.35 11.97 40.35
C LYS A 329 5.51 13.48 40.59
N PRO A 330 5.05 14.33 39.66
CA PRO A 330 5.01 15.76 39.92
C PRO A 330 4.16 16.00 41.16
N SER A 331 4.76 16.62 42.18
CA SER A 331 4.03 17.03 43.37
C SER A 331 2.90 17.96 42.92
N LYS A 332 1.66 17.68 43.34
CA LYS A 332 0.59 18.66 43.22
C LYS A 332 1.06 19.93 43.92
N SER A 333 1.42 20.94 43.15
CA SER A 333 1.66 22.28 43.68
C SER A 333 0.32 22.93 43.91
N GLY A 334 0.01 23.25 45.16
CA GLY A 334 -1.03 24.18 45.55
C GLY A 334 -2.20 23.54 46.28
N GLU A 335 -2.38 23.97 47.52
CA GLU A 335 -3.60 23.91 48.33
C GLU A 335 -4.84 24.40 47.60
#